data_AF-A0A7W8BPJ3-F1
#
_entry.id   AF-A0A7W8BPJ3-F1
#
_cell.length_a   1.000
_cell.length_b   1.000
_cell.length_c   1.000
_cell.angle_alpha   90.00
_cell.angle_beta   90.00
_cell.angle_gamma   90.00
#
_symmetry.space_group_name_H-M   'P 1'
#
loop_
_entity.id
_entity.type
_entity.pdbx_description
1 polymer ?
#
loop_
_entity_poly.entity_id
_entity_poly.type
_entity_poly.pdbx_seq_one_letter_code
_entity_poly.pdbx_strand_id
1 'polypeptide(L)'
;MTSDTRPDEVGAVTPPGRRRPPGDRVALRGDLRSALPDAGAAVVVTALVFALLWARMESGASDTVAVMPFMDDPGTYWMYLLSQAFGWSGLLWAWGTVMLGLLLSGPRPARLPVSGQVLERWHRTTSLTTMALMFAHALMFAAELVRYETKVDWAQRLWVAFADTFVPGWYDSGTGKIAIPLGQGALYLAIPLGLLFYVRHRIGANTWRRLHRFVIVVYVLSVWHTLLYGTNVWYGEWPRTVLWLLQLPVAVLLLLRLLRPARRAERLGSPGGGVARPGWWVRAAGRVAVGAIVIGLVVVAVSGRDGGRDRPTHPPATAPHAQETD
;
A
#
# COMPACT_ATOMS: atom_id res chain seq x y z
N MET A 1 58.65 55.42 -38.39
CA MET A 1 57.45 56.20 -38.76
C MET A 1 56.28 55.24 -38.82
N THR A 2 55.32 55.41 -37.89
CA THR A 2 53.87 55.08 -37.93
C THR A 2 53.42 53.74 -38.53
N SER A 3 53.00 52.77 -37.70
CA SER A 3 51.60 52.49 -37.30
C SER A 3 50.69 52.01 -38.44
N ASP A 4 50.22 50.76 -38.37
CA ASP A 4 48.78 50.53 -38.21
C ASP A 4 48.49 49.15 -37.59
N THR A 5 47.59 49.14 -36.61
CA THR A 5 47.08 47.97 -35.88
C THR A 5 45.60 47.86 -36.17
N ARG A 6 45.10 46.70 -36.61
CA ARG A 6 43.75 46.26 -36.24
C ARG A 6 43.66 44.74 -36.05
N PRO A 7 42.95 44.29 -34.99
CA PRO A 7 42.76 42.89 -34.62
C PRO A 7 41.40 42.38 -35.11
N ASP A 8 41.31 41.12 -35.54
CA ASP A 8 40.04 40.38 -35.62
C ASP A 8 40.36 38.87 -35.74
N GLU A 9 40.18 38.12 -34.65
CA GLU A 9 39.28 36.97 -34.71
C GLU A 9 38.88 36.53 -33.30
N VAL A 10 37.58 36.71 -33.08
CA VAL A 10 36.84 36.58 -31.84
C VAL A 10 36.75 35.11 -31.46
N GLY A 11 37.34 34.78 -30.30
CA GLY A 11 37.03 33.56 -29.58
C GLY A 11 35.52 33.48 -29.32
N ALA A 12 34.89 32.43 -29.83
CA ALA A 12 33.51 32.09 -29.53
C ALA A 12 33.39 31.75 -28.03
N VAL A 13 33.14 32.78 -27.22
CA VAL A 13 32.77 32.65 -25.83
C VAL A 13 31.41 31.95 -25.77
N THR A 14 31.44 30.68 -25.35
CA THR A 14 30.24 29.93 -24.99
C THR A 14 29.56 30.67 -23.83
N PRO A 15 28.28 31.07 -23.91
CA PRO A 15 27.67 31.85 -22.84
C PRO A 15 27.62 31.04 -21.54
N PRO A 16 28.15 31.56 -20.42
CA PRO A 16 28.07 30.87 -19.15
C PRO A 16 26.67 31.00 -18.57
N GLY A 17 26.09 29.87 -18.18
CA GLY A 17 25.07 29.84 -17.14
C GLY A 17 23.67 30.25 -17.57
N ARG A 18 23.00 29.40 -18.37
CA ARG A 18 21.56 29.25 -18.20
C ARG A 18 21.33 28.66 -16.80
N ARG A 19 21.22 29.55 -15.80
CA ARG A 19 20.78 29.20 -14.45
C ARG A 19 19.52 28.37 -14.60
N ARG A 20 19.60 27.08 -14.24
CA ARG A 20 18.40 26.25 -14.09
C ARG A 20 17.41 27.03 -13.22
N PRO A 21 16.13 27.11 -13.59
CA PRO A 21 15.13 27.80 -12.77
C PRO A 21 15.20 27.28 -11.33
N PRO A 22 15.18 28.17 -10.33
CA PRO A 22 15.23 27.76 -8.94
C PRO A 22 13.97 26.97 -8.59
N GLY A 23 14.15 25.67 -8.39
CA GLY A 23 13.13 24.79 -7.81
C GLY A 23 11.93 24.55 -8.73
N ASP A 24 12.03 23.52 -9.55
CA ASP A 24 10.88 22.85 -10.15
C ASP A 24 9.93 22.45 -8.99
N ARG A 25 8.97 23.32 -8.69
CA ARG A 25 8.00 23.12 -7.61
C ARG A 25 7.17 21.92 -8.03
N VAL A 26 7.51 20.74 -7.55
CA VAL A 26 6.70 19.55 -7.79
C VAL A 26 5.30 19.84 -7.28
N ALA A 27 4.40 20.05 -8.23
CA ALA A 27 3.07 20.56 -7.97
C ALA A 27 2.12 19.38 -7.87
N LEU A 28 1.48 19.22 -6.70
CA LEU A 28 0.44 18.22 -6.47
C LEU A 28 -0.60 18.19 -7.60
N ARG A 29 -0.97 19.35 -8.14
CA ARG A 29 -1.90 19.46 -9.27
C ARG A 29 -1.41 18.76 -10.54
N GLY A 30 -0.12 18.87 -10.85
CA GLY A 30 0.48 18.18 -12.01
C GLY A 30 0.48 16.68 -11.81
N ASP A 31 0.81 16.24 -10.60
CA ASP A 31 0.86 14.83 -10.24
C ASP A 31 -0.53 14.19 -10.24
N LEU A 32 -1.55 14.88 -9.71
CA LEU A 32 -2.95 14.46 -9.75
C LEU A 32 -3.45 14.27 -11.19
N ARG A 33 -3.15 15.21 -12.09
CA ARG A 33 -3.49 15.05 -13.52
C ARG A 33 -2.76 13.86 -14.15
N SER A 34 -1.49 13.69 -13.81
CA SER A 34 -0.69 12.57 -14.31
C SER A 34 -1.10 11.21 -13.72
N ALA A 35 -1.82 11.20 -12.60
CA ALA A 35 -2.35 10.00 -11.98
C ALA A 35 -3.66 9.53 -12.62
N LEU A 36 -4.31 10.32 -13.48
CA LEU A 36 -5.58 9.91 -14.11
C LEU A 36 -5.52 8.56 -14.85
N PRO A 37 -4.48 8.23 -15.65
CA PRO A 37 -4.39 6.91 -16.27
C PRO A 37 -4.22 5.78 -15.26
N ASP A 38 -3.43 6.01 -14.21
CA ASP A 38 -3.20 5.05 -13.12
C ASP A 38 -4.48 4.82 -12.30
N ALA A 39 -5.21 5.90 -11.98
CA ALA A 39 -6.51 5.85 -11.33
C ALA A 39 -7.59 5.21 -12.23
N GLY A 40 -7.55 5.44 -13.54
CA GLY A 40 -8.42 4.76 -14.50
C GLY A 40 -8.19 3.25 -14.51
N ALA A 41 -6.93 2.81 -14.53
CA ALA A 41 -6.59 1.40 -14.37
C ALA A 41 -7.06 0.84 -13.01
N ALA A 42 -6.96 1.63 -11.93
CA ALA A 42 -7.47 1.24 -10.61
C ALA A 42 -8.97 1.05 -10.59
N VAL A 43 -9.74 1.92 -11.25
CA VAL A 43 -11.20 1.77 -11.38
C VAL A 43 -11.54 0.49 -12.13
N VAL A 44 -10.87 0.21 -13.25
CA VAL A 44 -11.09 -1.02 -14.02
C VAL A 44 -10.80 -2.26 -13.17
N VAL A 45 -9.66 -2.30 -12.47
CA VAL A 45 -9.33 -3.43 -11.58
C VAL A 45 -10.34 -3.55 -10.44
N THR A 46 -10.75 -2.43 -9.84
CA THR A 46 -11.76 -2.42 -8.77
C THR A 46 -13.09 -2.99 -9.27
N ALA A 47 -13.53 -2.61 -10.47
CA ALA A 47 -14.74 -3.15 -11.08
C ALA A 47 -14.64 -4.66 -11.38
N LEU A 48 -13.49 -5.13 -11.87
CA LEU A 48 -13.23 -6.56 -12.09
C LEU A 48 -13.24 -7.36 -10.79
N VAL A 49 -12.62 -6.83 -9.73
CA VAL A 49 -12.65 -7.46 -8.40
C VAL A 49 -14.08 -7.48 -7.86
N PHE A 50 -14.82 -6.39 -7.98
CA PHE A 50 -16.22 -6.33 -7.56
C PHE A 50 -17.06 -7.39 -8.29
N ALA A 51 -16.97 -7.47 -9.62
CA ALA A 51 -17.68 -8.46 -10.42
C ALA A 51 -17.30 -9.91 -10.04
N LEU A 52 -16.02 -10.16 -9.76
CA LEU A 52 -15.56 -11.46 -9.27
C LEU A 52 -16.19 -11.81 -7.91
N LEU A 53 -16.17 -10.88 -6.96
CA LEU A 53 -16.75 -11.10 -5.63
C LEU A 53 -18.26 -11.32 -5.70
N TRP A 54 -18.95 -10.54 -6.53
CA TRP A 54 -20.37 -10.69 -6.82
C TRP A 54 -20.70 -12.08 -7.36
N ALA A 55 -20.03 -12.50 -8.44
CA ALA A 55 -20.25 -13.82 -9.05
C ALA A 55 -19.94 -14.97 -8.09
N ARG A 56 -18.95 -14.81 -7.20
CA ARG A 56 -18.65 -15.80 -6.14
C ARG A 56 -19.76 -15.88 -5.09
N MET A 57 -20.43 -14.78 -4.79
CA MET A 57 -21.59 -14.80 -3.88
C MET A 57 -22.78 -15.50 -4.54
N GLU A 58 -23.14 -15.12 -5.77
CA GLU A 58 -24.25 -15.77 -6.50
C GLU A 58 -24.05 -17.27 -6.71
N SER A 59 -22.80 -17.73 -6.86
CA SER A 59 -22.49 -19.16 -7.02
C SER A 59 -22.35 -19.92 -5.68
N GLY A 60 -22.53 -19.26 -4.53
CA GLY A 60 -22.35 -19.86 -3.20
C GLY A 60 -20.88 -20.19 -2.86
N ALA A 61 -19.93 -19.80 -3.70
CA ALA A 61 -18.50 -20.04 -3.51
C ALA A 61 -17.80 -18.97 -2.64
N SER A 62 -18.55 -17.99 -2.13
CA SER A 62 -18.00 -16.86 -1.38
C SER A 62 -17.65 -17.22 0.06
N ASP A 63 -16.40 -16.99 0.44
CA ASP A 63 -15.95 -17.12 1.82
C ASP A 63 -16.57 -16.06 2.72
N THR A 64 -16.99 -14.92 2.15
CA THR A 64 -17.72 -13.89 2.89
C THR A 64 -19.03 -14.44 3.44
N VAL A 65 -19.79 -15.19 2.63
CA VAL A 65 -21.04 -15.80 3.08
C VAL A 65 -20.79 -16.89 4.11
N ALA A 66 -19.71 -17.67 3.95
CA ALA A 66 -19.33 -18.69 4.94
C ALA A 66 -18.98 -18.08 6.32
N VAL A 67 -18.35 -16.91 6.35
CA VAL A 67 -17.97 -16.21 7.59
C VAL A 67 -19.11 -15.35 8.16
N MET A 68 -19.89 -14.72 7.27
CA MET A 68 -21.00 -13.84 7.60
C MET A 68 -22.26 -14.26 6.82
N PRO A 69 -22.98 -15.32 7.26
CA PRO A 69 -24.09 -15.89 6.50
C PRO A 69 -25.25 -14.93 6.23
N PHE A 70 -25.44 -13.92 7.07
CA PHE A 70 -26.46 -12.89 6.84
C PHE A 70 -26.19 -12.03 5.59
N MET A 71 -24.97 -12.08 5.04
CA MET A 71 -24.58 -11.32 3.85
C MET A 71 -24.82 -12.07 2.54
N ASP A 72 -25.63 -13.15 2.52
CA ASP A 72 -25.85 -13.99 1.32
C ASP A 72 -26.62 -13.29 0.17
N ASP A 73 -27.05 -12.04 0.36
CA ASP A 73 -27.68 -11.25 -0.70
C ASP A 73 -26.72 -10.15 -1.24
N PRO A 74 -26.09 -10.35 -2.41
CA PRO A 74 -25.19 -9.35 -2.99
C PRO A 74 -25.92 -8.05 -3.36
N GLY A 75 -27.22 -8.08 -3.65
CA GLY A 75 -28.03 -6.91 -3.96
C GLY A 75 -28.27 -6.02 -2.74
N THR A 76 -28.47 -6.62 -1.57
CA THR A 76 -28.59 -5.88 -0.31
C THR A 76 -27.24 -5.34 0.16
N TYR A 77 -26.17 -6.13 0.09
CA TYR A 77 -24.82 -5.85 0.64
C TYR A 77 -23.79 -5.39 -0.42
N TRP A 78 -24.25 -4.79 -1.53
CA TRP A 78 -23.35 -4.37 -2.63
C TRP A 78 -22.31 -3.33 -2.19
N MET A 79 -22.60 -2.46 -1.22
CA MET A 79 -21.64 -1.45 -0.75
C MET A 79 -20.53 -2.09 0.06
N TYR A 80 -20.85 -3.14 0.84
CA TYR A 80 -19.84 -4.00 1.47
C TYR A 80 -18.93 -4.67 0.44
N LEU A 81 -19.51 -5.28 -0.61
CA LEU A 81 -18.74 -5.87 -1.72
C LEU A 81 -17.85 -4.86 -2.43
N LEU A 82 -18.36 -3.65 -2.67
CA LEU A 82 -17.61 -2.58 -3.29
C LEU A 82 -16.48 -2.08 -2.37
N SER A 83 -16.73 -1.98 -1.06
CA SER A 83 -15.67 -1.71 -0.07
C SER A 83 -14.57 -2.78 -0.15
N GLN A 84 -14.91 -4.07 -0.19
CA GLN A 84 -13.92 -5.13 -0.35
C GLN A 84 -13.11 -5.00 -1.65
N ALA A 85 -13.77 -4.65 -2.75
CA ALA A 85 -13.09 -4.43 -4.03
C ALA A 85 -12.08 -3.27 -3.97
N PHE A 86 -12.44 -2.16 -3.30
CA PHE A 86 -11.51 -1.08 -3.01
C PHE A 86 -10.36 -1.52 -2.10
N GLY A 87 -10.62 -2.36 -1.10
CA GLY A 87 -9.60 -2.90 -0.19
C GLY A 87 -8.55 -3.74 -0.93
N TRP A 88 -9.00 -4.70 -1.75
CA TRP A 88 -8.12 -5.53 -2.58
C TRP A 88 -7.33 -4.72 -3.62
N SER A 89 -7.99 -3.80 -4.31
CA SER A 89 -7.34 -2.92 -5.28
C SER A 89 -6.33 -2.00 -4.58
N GLY A 90 -6.68 -1.44 -3.43
CA GLY A 90 -5.79 -0.63 -2.60
C GLY A 90 -4.55 -1.41 -2.16
N LEU A 91 -4.70 -2.66 -1.74
CA LEU A 91 -3.59 -3.53 -1.36
C LEU A 91 -2.66 -3.86 -2.55
N LEU A 92 -3.24 -4.13 -3.73
CA LEU A 92 -2.47 -4.36 -4.95
C LEU A 92 -1.69 -3.12 -5.38
N TRP A 93 -2.32 -1.94 -5.34
CA TRP A 93 -1.65 -0.66 -5.62
C TRP A 93 -0.57 -0.34 -4.58
N ALA A 94 -0.83 -0.64 -3.31
CA ALA A 94 0.16 -0.50 -2.23
C ALA A 94 1.37 -1.40 -2.47
N TRP A 95 1.15 -2.67 -2.85
CA TRP A 95 2.22 -3.58 -3.25
C TRP A 95 3.03 -3.01 -4.42
N GLY A 96 2.35 -2.57 -5.48
CA GLY A 96 2.99 -2.00 -6.67
C GLY A 96 3.85 -0.77 -6.35
N THR A 97 3.33 0.17 -5.56
CA THR A 97 4.09 1.37 -5.20
C THR A 97 5.27 1.07 -4.28
N VAL A 98 5.17 0.09 -3.37
CA VAL A 98 6.31 -0.37 -2.56
C VAL A 98 7.40 -0.99 -3.43
N MET A 99 7.03 -1.82 -4.39
CA MET A 99 7.97 -2.40 -5.36
C MET A 99 8.71 -1.30 -6.13
N LEU A 100 7.98 -0.31 -6.67
CA LEU A 100 8.56 0.85 -7.34
C LEU A 100 9.51 1.64 -6.43
N GLY A 101 9.11 1.90 -5.18
CA GLY A 101 9.93 2.63 -4.21
C GLY A 101 11.23 1.88 -3.82
N LEU A 102 11.17 0.56 -3.71
CA LEU A 102 12.33 -0.30 -3.46
C LEU A 102 13.28 -0.33 -4.66
N LEU A 103 12.74 -0.41 -5.88
CA LEU A 103 13.54 -0.32 -7.12
C LEU A 103 14.19 1.05 -7.31
N LEU A 104 13.48 2.13 -6.95
CA LEU A 104 14.00 3.49 -7.05
C LEU A 104 15.16 3.73 -6.07
N SER A 105 15.07 3.15 -4.88
CA SER A 105 16.02 3.37 -3.76
C SER A 105 17.15 2.34 -3.67
N GLY A 106 17.01 1.20 -4.35
CA GLY A 106 17.94 0.06 -4.29
C GLY A 106 18.93 -0.01 -5.46
N PRO A 107 19.77 -1.06 -5.51
CA PRO A 107 20.62 -1.33 -6.66
C PRO A 107 19.74 -1.63 -7.88
N ARG A 108 19.77 -0.75 -8.88
CA ARG A 108 19.01 -0.95 -10.11
C ARG A 108 19.60 -2.11 -10.90
N PRO A 109 18.78 -3.08 -11.35
CA PRO A 109 19.21 -4.06 -12.33
C PRO A 109 19.76 -3.33 -13.56
N ALA A 110 20.95 -3.70 -14.02
CA ALA A 110 21.62 -3.05 -15.15
C ALA A 110 20.80 -3.10 -16.46
N ARG A 111 19.81 -4.01 -16.53
CA ARG A 111 18.96 -4.25 -17.70
C ARG A 111 17.55 -3.67 -17.59
N LEU A 112 17.24 -2.87 -16.57
CA LEU A 112 15.89 -2.29 -16.46
C LEU A 112 15.73 -1.19 -17.52
N PRO A 113 14.80 -1.34 -18.50
CA PRO A 113 14.69 -0.42 -19.64
C PRO A 113 14.05 0.93 -19.27
N VAL A 114 13.68 1.12 -18.00
CA VAL A 114 12.92 2.28 -17.52
C VAL A 114 13.85 3.23 -16.77
N SER A 115 13.81 4.52 -17.14
CA SER A 115 14.62 5.54 -16.47
C SER A 115 14.16 5.76 -15.03
N GLY A 116 15.09 6.22 -14.18
CA GLY A 116 14.77 6.53 -12.79
C GLY A 116 13.70 7.62 -12.62
N GLN A 117 13.60 8.55 -13.57
CA GLN A 117 12.58 9.61 -13.56
C GLN A 117 11.18 9.06 -13.83
N VAL A 118 11.07 8.08 -14.75
CA VAL A 118 9.79 7.42 -15.04
C VAL A 118 9.34 6.58 -13.85
N LEU A 119 10.26 5.81 -13.24
CA LEU A 119 9.99 5.06 -12.00
C LEU A 119 9.53 5.97 -10.86
N GLU A 120 10.18 7.12 -10.67
CA GLU A 120 9.77 8.10 -9.66
C GLU A 120 8.37 8.65 -9.95
N ARG A 121 8.06 8.96 -11.21
CA ARG A 121 6.73 9.41 -11.62
C ARG A 121 5.66 8.35 -11.34
N TRP A 122 5.90 7.10 -11.74
CA TRP A 122 4.98 5.99 -11.45
C TRP A 122 4.79 5.81 -9.95
N HIS A 123 5.86 5.78 -9.17
CA HIS A 123 5.78 5.65 -7.71
C HIS A 123 4.91 6.76 -7.08
N ARG A 124 5.04 8.00 -7.54
CA ARG A 124 4.22 9.13 -7.08
C ARG A 124 2.75 8.98 -7.45
N THR A 125 2.44 8.67 -8.71
CA THR A 125 1.05 8.54 -9.17
C THR A 125 0.36 7.36 -8.52
N THR A 126 1.00 6.20 -8.50
CA THR A 126 0.47 4.98 -7.87
C THR A 126 0.31 5.17 -6.35
N SER A 127 1.17 5.93 -5.68
CA SER A 127 0.98 6.29 -4.26
C SER A 127 -0.25 7.16 -4.01
N LEU A 128 -0.52 8.15 -4.88
CA LEU A 128 -1.75 8.96 -4.79
C LEU A 128 -3.00 8.09 -4.96
N THR A 129 -2.99 7.22 -5.97
CA THR A 129 -4.09 6.28 -6.22
C THR A 129 -4.27 5.30 -5.07
N THR A 130 -3.18 4.79 -4.48
CA THR A 130 -3.22 3.93 -3.29
C THR A 130 -3.96 4.61 -2.14
N MET A 131 -3.60 5.86 -1.82
CA MET A 131 -4.27 6.62 -0.75
C MET A 131 -5.76 6.85 -1.06
N ALA A 132 -6.10 7.14 -2.32
CA ALA A 132 -7.49 7.31 -2.74
C ALA A 132 -8.29 6.00 -2.59
N LEU A 133 -7.73 4.85 -3.00
CA LEU A 133 -8.36 3.54 -2.85
C LEU A 133 -8.55 3.16 -1.37
N MET A 134 -7.54 3.39 -0.54
CA MET A 134 -7.64 3.14 0.92
C MET A 134 -8.74 4.01 1.55
N PHE A 135 -8.82 5.28 1.16
CA PHE A 135 -9.87 6.17 1.64
C PHE A 135 -11.25 5.77 1.15
N ALA A 136 -11.38 5.39 -0.13
CA ALA A 136 -12.63 4.90 -0.71
C ALA A 136 -13.09 3.59 -0.05
N HIS A 137 -12.17 2.68 0.27
CA HIS A 137 -12.46 1.46 1.03
C HIS A 137 -13.10 1.78 2.38
N ALA A 138 -12.47 2.65 3.18
CA ALA A 138 -12.99 3.08 4.47
C ALA A 138 -14.34 3.80 4.32
N LEU A 139 -14.47 4.71 3.35
CA LEU A 139 -15.71 5.46 3.13
C LEU A 139 -16.87 4.56 2.72
N MET A 140 -16.63 3.57 1.84
CA MET A 140 -17.66 2.61 1.44
C MET A 140 -18.07 1.70 2.60
N PHE A 141 -17.13 1.34 3.48
CA PHE A 141 -17.46 0.59 4.71
C PHE A 141 -18.33 1.43 5.65
N ALA A 142 -17.98 2.69 5.89
CA ALA A 142 -18.83 3.60 6.68
C ALA A 142 -20.22 3.76 6.05
N ALA A 143 -20.29 3.92 4.73
CA ALA A 143 -21.55 4.10 4.03
C ALA A 143 -22.45 2.86 4.09
N GLU A 144 -21.87 1.65 4.06
CA GLU A 144 -22.57 0.40 4.34
C GLU A 144 -23.14 0.38 5.77
N LEU A 145 -22.34 0.77 6.78
CA LEU A 145 -22.81 0.82 8.17
C LEU A 145 -23.99 1.78 8.37
N VAL A 146 -23.96 2.95 7.71
CA VAL A 146 -25.09 3.92 7.74
C VAL A 146 -26.36 3.31 7.14
N ARG A 147 -26.21 2.55 6.05
CA ARG A 147 -27.33 1.90 5.35
C ARG A 147 -27.90 0.75 6.16
N TYR A 148 -27.05 -0.08 6.76
CA TYR A 148 -27.42 -1.28 7.48
C TYR A 148 -28.00 -1.01 8.87
N GLU A 149 -27.47 -0.02 9.58
CA GLU A 149 -27.94 0.32 10.91
C GLU A 149 -29.31 1.01 10.82
N THR A 150 -30.38 0.26 11.06
CA THR A 150 -31.76 0.77 10.94
C THR A 150 -32.42 1.07 12.28
N LYS A 151 -31.78 0.71 13.41
CA LYS A 151 -32.40 0.75 14.75
C LYS A 151 -32.27 2.09 15.45
N VAL A 152 -31.45 3.00 14.92
CA VAL A 152 -31.23 4.35 15.47
C VAL A 152 -31.55 5.42 14.44
N ASP A 153 -31.68 6.65 14.91
CA ASP A 153 -31.96 7.82 14.07
C ASP A 153 -30.78 8.15 13.14
N TRP A 154 -31.08 8.84 12.04
CA TRP A 154 -30.11 9.13 10.97
C TRP A 154 -28.80 9.77 11.46
N ALA A 155 -28.88 10.77 12.36
CA ALA A 155 -27.69 11.41 12.91
C ALA A 155 -26.82 10.45 13.71
N GLN A 156 -27.45 9.52 14.44
CA GLN A 156 -26.75 8.51 15.22
C GLN A 156 -26.13 7.45 14.32
N ARG A 157 -26.78 7.05 13.22
CA ARG A 157 -26.19 6.16 12.20
C ARG A 157 -24.89 6.71 11.64
N LEU A 158 -24.90 8.01 11.28
CA LEU A 158 -23.70 8.69 10.78
C LEU A 158 -22.58 8.68 11.81
N TRP A 159 -22.89 8.96 13.09
CA TRP A 159 -21.89 8.94 14.15
C TRP A 159 -21.33 7.54 14.41
N VAL A 160 -22.19 6.53 14.53
CA VAL A 160 -21.76 5.14 14.78
C VAL A 160 -20.90 4.65 13.63
N ALA A 161 -21.33 4.83 12.38
CA ALA A 161 -20.55 4.45 11.21
C ALA A 161 -19.20 5.18 11.13
N PHE A 162 -19.17 6.47 11.46
CA PHE A 162 -17.93 7.23 11.57
C PHE A 162 -17.02 6.66 12.65
N ALA A 163 -17.56 6.37 13.83
CA ALA A 163 -16.79 5.90 14.96
C ALA A 163 -16.21 4.50 14.70
N ASP A 164 -17.04 3.56 14.20
CA ASP A 164 -16.62 2.21 13.83
C ASP A 164 -15.57 2.19 12.72
N THR A 165 -15.59 3.16 11.82
CA THR A 165 -14.67 3.21 10.67
C THR A 165 -13.40 4.01 10.97
N PHE A 166 -13.51 5.16 11.63
CA PHE A 166 -12.44 6.16 11.72
C PHE A 166 -11.92 6.39 13.14
N VAL A 167 -12.62 6.02 14.21
CA VAL A 167 -12.14 6.24 15.58
C VAL A 167 -11.33 5.04 16.06
N PRO A 168 -10.02 5.20 16.34
CA PRO A 168 -9.19 4.11 16.82
C PRO A 168 -9.71 3.49 18.12
N GLY A 169 -9.92 2.18 18.11
CA GLY A 169 -10.36 1.41 19.27
C GLY A 169 -11.85 1.49 19.57
N TRP A 170 -12.66 2.17 18.74
CA TRP A 170 -14.11 2.22 18.93
C TRP A 170 -14.80 0.92 18.53
N TYR A 171 -14.35 0.30 17.44
CA TYR A 171 -14.95 -0.93 16.94
C TYR A 171 -14.78 -2.09 17.94
N ASP A 172 -15.89 -2.60 18.47
CA ASP A 172 -15.87 -3.48 19.64
C ASP A 172 -16.31 -4.93 19.35
N SER A 173 -16.05 -5.46 18.14
CA SER A 173 -16.43 -6.84 17.80
C SER A 173 -15.27 -7.72 17.29
N GLY A 174 -15.27 -8.98 17.74
CA GLY A 174 -14.45 -10.08 17.22
C GLY A 174 -12.96 -9.76 17.00
N THR A 175 -12.42 -10.23 15.88
CA THR A 175 -11.07 -9.90 15.40
C THR A 175 -10.94 -8.45 14.94
N GLY A 176 -12.06 -7.76 14.72
CA GLY A 176 -12.11 -6.35 14.30
C GLY A 176 -11.50 -5.41 15.33
N LYS A 177 -11.60 -5.73 16.63
CA LYS A 177 -10.96 -4.98 17.74
C LYS A 177 -9.47 -4.72 17.53
N ILE A 178 -8.78 -5.63 16.86
CA ILE A 178 -7.34 -5.51 16.56
C ILE A 178 -7.16 -5.08 15.11
N ALA A 179 -7.87 -5.71 14.18
CA ALA A 179 -7.60 -5.53 12.76
C ALA A 179 -8.03 -4.15 12.23
N ILE A 180 -9.15 -3.59 12.69
CA ILE A 180 -9.60 -2.26 12.25
C ILE A 180 -8.63 -1.16 12.68
N PRO A 181 -8.12 -1.11 13.92
CA PRO A 181 -7.04 -0.20 14.29
C PRO A 181 -5.78 -0.29 13.41
N LEU A 182 -5.43 -1.48 12.90
CA LEU A 182 -4.31 -1.60 11.94
C LEU A 182 -4.63 -0.92 10.60
N GLY A 183 -5.85 -1.11 10.08
CA GLY A 183 -6.32 -0.46 8.85
C GLY A 183 -6.41 1.07 8.99
N GLN A 184 -6.96 1.55 10.11
CA GLN A 184 -7.00 2.97 10.48
C GLN A 184 -5.59 3.54 10.60
N GLY A 185 -4.69 2.83 11.30
CA GLY A 185 -3.29 3.20 11.40
C GLY A 185 -2.59 3.28 10.04
N ALA A 186 -2.86 2.34 9.15
CA ALA A 186 -2.34 2.38 7.78
C ALA A 186 -2.84 3.63 7.03
N LEU A 187 -4.14 3.91 7.05
CA LEU A 187 -4.72 5.09 6.40
C LEU A 187 -4.16 6.40 6.97
N TYR A 188 -4.12 6.52 8.30
CA TYR A 188 -3.63 7.72 8.99
C TYR A 188 -2.14 7.94 8.86
N LEU A 189 -1.34 6.91 8.62
CA LEU A 189 0.07 7.06 8.27
C LEU A 189 0.26 7.35 6.78
N ALA A 190 -0.54 6.73 5.90
CA ALA A 190 -0.42 6.87 4.44
C ALA A 190 -0.59 8.33 4.00
N ILE A 191 -1.64 9.00 4.47
CA ILE A 191 -1.98 10.38 4.08
C ILE A 191 -0.82 11.36 4.38
N PRO A 192 -0.37 11.53 5.65
CA PRO A 192 0.68 12.48 5.95
C PRO A 192 2.01 12.08 5.32
N LEU A 193 2.42 10.79 5.36
CA LEU A 193 3.72 10.36 4.81
C LEU A 193 3.78 10.47 3.28
N GLY A 194 2.66 10.22 2.59
CA GLY A 194 2.54 10.37 1.14
C GLY A 194 2.57 11.85 0.73
N LEU A 195 1.76 12.69 1.39
CA LEU A 195 1.68 14.12 1.09
C LEU A 195 2.93 14.90 1.51
N LEU A 196 3.73 14.37 2.44
CA LEU A 196 5.00 14.96 2.88
C LEU A 196 5.95 15.24 1.71
N PHE A 197 5.86 14.46 0.64
CA PHE A 197 6.66 14.69 -0.57
C PHE A 197 6.46 16.10 -1.16
N TYR A 198 5.25 16.65 -1.13
CA TYR A 198 4.95 17.96 -1.71
C TYR A 198 5.47 19.12 -0.85
N VAL A 199 5.61 18.90 0.46
CA VAL A 199 6.15 19.89 1.41
C VAL A 199 7.62 19.61 1.76
N ARG A 200 8.27 18.64 1.11
CA ARG A 200 9.66 18.23 1.39
C ARG A 200 10.69 19.36 1.31
N HIS A 201 10.38 20.39 0.52
CA HIS A 201 11.21 21.58 0.39
C HIS A 201 11.31 22.39 1.69
N ARG A 202 10.32 22.27 2.60
CA ARG A 202 10.31 22.97 3.90
C ARG A 202 11.05 22.21 5.00
N ILE A 203 10.96 20.87 5.01
CA ILE A 203 11.55 20.03 6.06
C ILE A 203 12.96 19.51 5.72
N GLY A 204 13.39 19.69 4.47
CA GLY A 204 14.67 19.23 3.96
C GLY A 204 14.66 17.77 3.51
N ALA A 205 15.52 17.48 2.52
CA ALA A 205 15.57 16.17 1.88
C ALA A 205 16.00 15.03 2.81
N ASN A 206 16.78 15.32 3.87
CA ASN A 206 17.21 14.31 4.82
C ASN A 206 16.07 13.86 5.74
N THR A 207 15.34 14.83 6.30
CA THR A 207 14.18 14.59 7.16
C THR A 207 13.08 13.85 6.41
N TRP A 208 12.74 14.31 5.20
CA TRP A 208 11.76 13.64 4.35
C TRP A 208 12.13 12.17 4.10
N ARG A 209 13.38 11.85 3.75
CA ARG A 209 13.81 10.47 3.54
C ARG A 209 13.74 9.60 4.79
N ARG A 210 13.99 10.17 5.97
CA ARG A 210 13.88 9.43 7.24
C ARG A 210 12.43 9.08 7.52
N LEU A 211 11.54 10.06 7.38
CA LEU A 211 10.10 9.87 7.57
C LEU A 211 9.50 8.93 6.54
N HIS A 212 9.84 9.10 5.27
CA HIS A 212 9.34 8.26 4.17
C HIS A 212 9.75 6.78 4.30
N ARG A 213 10.83 6.44 5.02
CA ARG A 213 11.16 5.03 5.31
C ARG A 213 10.08 4.31 6.09
N PHE A 214 9.29 5.02 6.88
CA PHE A 214 8.19 4.45 7.64
C PHE A 214 6.97 4.10 6.77
N VAL A 215 6.95 4.48 5.49
CA VAL A 215 5.88 4.05 4.56
C VAL A 215 5.82 2.53 4.42
N ILE A 216 6.93 1.80 4.64
CA ILE A 216 6.87 0.33 4.68
C ILE A 216 5.96 -0.20 5.79
N VAL A 217 5.83 0.54 6.90
CA VAL A 217 4.92 0.19 8.00
C VAL A 217 3.47 0.27 7.54
N VAL A 218 3.11 1.26 6.71
CA VAL A 218 1.77 1.36 6.09
C VAL A 218 1.43 0.06 5.37
N TYR A 219 2.34 -0.43 4.52
CA TYR A 219 2.14 -1.66 3.77
C TYR A 219 2.00 -2.89 4.68
N VAL A 220 2.87 -3.01 5.69
CA VAL A 220 2.80 -4.11 6.67
C VAL A 220 1.47 -4.09 7.43
N LEU A 221 1.02 -2.92 7.88
CA LEU A 221 -0.27 -2.75 8.56
C LEU A 221 -1.43 -3.12 7.63
N SER A 222 -1.39 -2.73 6.35
CA SER A 222 -2.39 -3.11 5.36
C SER A 222 -2.46 -4.62 5.14
N VAL A 223 -1.32 -5.30 4.98
CA VAL A 223 -1.27 -6.76 4.82
C VAL A 223 -1.84 -7.47 6.05
N TRP A 224 -1.46 -7.05 7.26
CA TRP A 224 -1.98 -7.64 8.49
C TRP A 224 -3.46 -7.35 8.71
N HIS A 225 -3.91 -6.14 8.40
CA HIS A 225 -5.33 -5.80 8.41
C HIS A 225 -6.13 -6.76 7.51
N THR A 226 -5.65 -7.00 6.28
CA THR A 226 -6.28 -7.95 5.36
C THR A 226 -6.23 -9.39 5.89
N LEU A 227 -5.10 -9.87 6.39
CA LEU A 227 -4.97 -11.25 6.90
C LEU A 227 -5.84 -11.53 8.13
N LEU A 228 -6.12 -10.51 8.95
CA LEU A 228 -6.87 -10.64 10.20
C LEU A 228 -8.38 -10.40 10.03
N TYR A 229 -8.79 -9.60 9.04
CA TYR A 229 -10.18 -9.18 8.87
C TYR A 229 -10.78 -9.40 7.48
N GLY A 230 -9.95 -9.73 6.49
CA GLY A 230 -10.43 -10.05 5.14
C GLY A 230 -11.14 -11.39 5.14
N THR A 231 -12.44 -11.38 4.88
CA THR A 231 -13.26 -12.60 4.77
C THR A 231 -12.75 -13.55 3.69
N ASN A 232 -12.30 -13.02 2.55
CA ASN A 232 -11.73 -13.79 1.44
C ASN A 232 -10.37 -14.44 1.74
N VAL A 233 -9.76 -14.18 2.90
CA VAL A 233 -8.52 -14.82 3.35
C VAL A 233 -8.67 -15.44 4.74
N TRP A 234 -9.92 -15.64 5.18
CA TRP A 234 -10.23 -16.15 6.51
C TRP A 234 -9.81 -17.63 6.66
N TYR A 235 -10.01 -18.39 5.58
CA TYR A 235 -9.65 -19.80 5.48
C TYR A 235 -8.29 -19.99 4.81
N GLY A 236 -7.72 -21.19 4.98
CA GLY A 236 -6.45 -21.62 4.36
C GLY A 236 -6.59 -21.93 2.87
N GLU A 237 -7.19 -21.02 2.10
CA GLU A 237 -7.44 -21.18 0.67
C GLU A 237 -6.47 -20.36 -0.19
N TRP A 238 -6.57 -20.54 -1.51
CA TRP A 238 -5.67 -19.92 -2.48
C TRP A 238 -5.49 -18.39 -2.34
N PRO A 239 -6.50 -17.56 -2.00
CA PRO A 239 -6.30 -16.11 -1.92
C PRO A 239 -5.30 -15.74 -0.81
N ARG A 240 -5.35 -16.47 0.31
CA ARG A 240 -4.42 -16.28 1.44
C ARG A 240 -3.01 -16.73 1.08
N THR A 241 -2.87 -17.87 0.42
CA THR A 241 -1.58 -18.36 -0.08
C THR A 241 -0.96 -17.38 -1.09
N VAL A 242 -1.74 -16.87 -2.06
CA VAL A 242 -1.28 -15.86 -3.02
C VAL A 242 -0.84 -14.59 -2.29
N LEU A 243 -1.57 -14.15 -1.27
CA LEU A 243 -1.20 -12.98 -0.49
C LEU A 243 0.16 -13.16 0.19
N TRP A 244 0.47 -14.34 0.72
CA TRP A 244 1.80 -14.66 1.25
C TRP A 244 2.90 -14.68 0.18
N LEU A 245 2.63 -15.29 -0.97
CA LEU A 245 3.57 -15.35 -2.08
C LEU A 245 3.94 -13.96 -2.60
N LEU A 246 2.98 -13.03 -2.64
CA LEU A 246 3.23 -11.64 -3.04
C LEU A 246 4.17 -10.89 -2.09
N GLN A 247 4.36 -11.36 -0.85
CA GLN A 247 5.31 -10.76 0.09
C GLN A 247 6.76 -11.11 -0.22
N LEU A 248 7.01 -12.25 -0.88
CA LEU A 248 8.37 -12.68 -1.24
C LEU A 248 9.15 -11.64 -2.05
N PRO A 249 8.64 -11.10 -3.18
CA PRO A 249 9.38 -10.09 -3.94
C PRO A 249 9.63 -8.81 -3.13
N VAL A 250 8.70 -8.41 -2.27
CA VAL A 250 8.87 -7.24 -1.38
C VAL A 250 10.00 -7.49 -0.38
N ALA A 251 9.97 -8.63 0.30
CA ALA A 251 10.98 -9.00 1.30
C ALA A 251 12.37 -9.18 0.68
N VAL A 252 12.46 -9.80 -0.50
CA VAL A 252 13.71 -9.98 -1.24
C VAL A 252 14.28 -8.63 -1.69
N LEU A 253 13.48 -7.74 -2.28
CA LEU A 253 13.95 -6.42 -2.67
C LEU A 253 14.37 -5.57 -1.46
N LEU A 254 13.64 -5.66 -0.35
CA LEU A 254 14.01 -5.01 0.90
C LEU A 254 15.35 -5.55 1.43
N LEU A 255 15.56 -6.87 1.41
CA LEU A 255 16.81 -7.49 1.79
C LEU A 255 17.96 -7.01 0.90
N LEU A 256 17.78 -7.04 -0.42
CA LEU A 256 18.77 -6.56 -1.39
C LEU A 256 19.14 -5.10 -1.15
N ARG A 257 18.16 -4.24 -0.84
CA ARG A 257 18.39 -2.83 -0.47
C ARG A 257 19.23 -2.71 0.81
N LEU A 258 18.96 -3.52 1.82
CA LEU A 258 19.72 -3.51 3.08
C LEU A 258 21.13 -4.07 2.92
N LEU A 259 21.33 -5.06 2.04
CA LEU A 259 22.61 -5.68 1.74
C LEU A 259 23.48 -4.81 0.82
N ARG A 260 22.87 -4.09 -0.13
CA ARG A 260 23.56 -3.19 -1.08
C ARG A 260 23.06 -1.74 -0.96
N PRO A 261 23.39 -1.04 0.13
CA PRO A 261 22.93 0.34 0.32
C PRO A 261 23.52 1.27 -0.73
N ALA A 262 22.68 2.16 -1.27
CA ALA A 262 23.09 3.15 -2.25
C ALA A 262 24.10 4.17 -1.68
N ARG A 263 24.10 4.41 -0.36
CA ARG A 263 24.94 5.41 0.30
C ARG A 263 26.05 4.75 1.12
N ARG A 264 27.27 5.28 1.03
CA ARG A 264 28.40 4.83 1.86
C ARG A 264 28.08 4.86 3.35
N ALA A 265 27.39 5.90 3.82
CA ALA A 265 26.98 6.05 5.22
C ALA A 265 26.03 4.95 5.72
N GLU A 266 25.35 4.22 4.83
CA GLU A 266 24.41 3.15 5.16
C GLU A 266 25.04 1.75 5.06
N ARG A 267 26.27 1.66 4.56
CA ARG A 267 27.02 0.40 4.50
C ARG A 267 27.33 -0.09 5.92
N LEU A 268 27.29 -1.40 6.11
CA LEU A 268 27.87 -2.02 7.30
C LEU A 268 29.40 -1.94 7.11
N GLY A 269 30.07 -1.12 7.91
CA GLY A 269 31.53 -1.14 8.00
C GLY A 269 32.01 -2.26 8.94
N SER A 270 33.33 -2.40 9.08
CA SER A 270 33.93 -3.31 10.06
C SER A 270 33.52 -2.94 11.48
N PRO A 271 33.30 -3.91 12.39
CA PRO A 271 33.01 -3.65 13.79
C PRO A 271 34.23 -2.94 14.42
N GLY A 272 34.23 -1.60 14.48
CA GLY A 272 35.37 -0.81 14.95
C GLY A 272 35.67 0.45 14.11
N GLY A 273 35.14 0.55 12.89
CA GLY A 273 35.35 1.72 12.03
C GLY A 273 34.27 2.79 12.20
N GLY A 274 34.54 3.83 13.01
CA GLY A 274 33.91 5.17 12.99
C GLY A 274 32.39 5.31 13.18
N VAL A 275 31.60 4.24 13.05
CA VAL A 275 30.14 4.24 13.29
C VAL A 275 29.90 3.83 14.73
N ALA A 276 29.10 4.61 15.46
CA ALA A 276 28.72 4.26 16.83
C ALA A 276 28.19 2.82 16.89
N ARG A 277 28.75 1.99 17.78
CA ARG A 277 28.38 0.57 18.02
C ARG A 277 26.87 0.28 17.94
N PRO A 278 25.96 1.07 18.55
CA PRO A 278 24.52 0.82 18.45
C PRO A 278 23.98 0.92 17.01
N GLY A 279 24.48 1.87 16.20
CA GLY A 279 24.04 2.03 14.81
C GLY A 279 24.46 0.87 13.90
N TRP A 280 25.55 0.19 14.23
CA TRP A 280 25.97 -1.03 13.53
C TRP A 280 25.04 -2.20 13.86
N TRP A 281 24.77 -2.43 15.15
CA TRP A 281 23.88 -3.51 15.62
C TRP A 281 22.48 -3.40 15.05
N VAL A 282 21.88 -2.20 15.03
CA VAL A 282 20.55 -1.98 14.45
C VAL A 282 20.51 -2.38 12.96
N ARG A 283 21.56 -2.08 12.20
CA ARG A 283 21.64 -2.44 10.77
C ARG A 283 21.84 -3.94 10.56
N ALA A 284 22.66 -4.57 11.40
CA ALA A 284 22.89 -6.01 11.36
C ALA A 284 21.59 -6.75 11.71
N ALA A 285 20.95 -6.39 12.83
CA ALA A 285 19.67 -6.93 13.26
C ALA A 285 18.59 -6.76 12.19
N GLY A 286 18.50 -5.58 11.55
CA GLY A 286 17.55 -5.35 10.46
C GLY A 286 17.75 -6.28 9.27
N ARG A 287 19.00 -6.59 8.89
CA ARG A 287 19.30 -7.55 7.81
C ARG A 287 18.92 -8.97 8.19
N VAL A 288 19.26 -9.38 9.41
CA VAL A 288 18.92 -10.72 9.94
C VAL A 288 17.41 -10.88 10.02
N ALA A 289 16.69 -9.87 10.54
CA ALA A 289 15.24 -9.90 10.64
C ALA A 289 14.58 -10.03 9.26
N VAL A 290 15.00 -9.25 8.25
CA VAL A 290 14.44 -9.38 6.89
C VAL A 290 14.83 -10.72 6.26
N GLY A 291 16.04 -11.23 6.49
CA GLY A 291 16.43 -12.57 6.05
C GLY A 291 15.56 -13.68 6.66
N ALA A 292 15.27 -13.59 7.95
CA ALA A 292 14.37 -14.49 8.65
C ALA A 292 12.94 -14.41 8.10
N ILE A 293 12.45 -13.21 7.77
CA ILE A 293 11.15 -13.01 7.11
C ILE A 293 11.12 -13.73 5.75
N VAL A 294 12.15 -13.58 4.92
CA VAL A 294 12.21 -14.27 3.61
C VAL A 294 12.14 -15.78 3.80
N ILE A 295 12.92 -16.34 4.74
CA ILE A 295 12.90 -17.78 5.03
C ILE A 295 11.51 -18.20 5.54
N GLY A 296 10.94 -17.46 6.48
CA GLY A 296 9.61 -17.73 7.03
C GLY A 296 8.52 -17.74 5.94
N LEU A 297 8.54 -16.78 5.02
CA LEU A 297 7.62 -16.73 3.88
C LEU A 297 7.76 -17.94 2.96
N VAL A 298 8.99 -18.40 2.68
CA VAL A 298 9.23 -19.62 1.90
C VAL A 298 8.70 -20.85 2.64
N VAL A 299 8.95 -20.96 3.94
CA VAL A 299 8.43 -22.07 4.76
C VAL A 299 6.91 -22.08 4.77
N VAL A 300 6.25 -20.93 4.93
CA VAL A 300 4.78 -20.81 4.85
C VAL A 300 4.28 -21.27 3.49
N ALA A 301 4.88 -20.77 2.40
CA ALA A 301 4.48 -21.11 1.03
C ALA A 301 4.63 -22.60 0.70
N VAL A 302 5.73 -23.23 1.15
CA VAL A 302 6.02 -24.65 0.86
C VAL A 302 5.24 -25.60 1.77
N SER A 303 5.03 -25.23 3.03
CA SER A 303 4.34 -26.09 4.00
C SER A 303 2.82 -26.06 3.89
N GLY A 304 2.26 -25.06 3.21
CA GLY A 304 0.82 -24.81 3.18
C GLY A 304 0.25 -24.32 4.52
N ARG A 305 1.08 -24.13 5.55
CA ARG A 305 0.66 -23.63 6.87
C ARG A 305 0.62 -22.10 6.86
N ASP A 306 -0.38 -21.55 6.20
CA ASP A 306 -0.54 -20.11 6.00
C ASP A 306 -1.30 -19.39 7.13
N GLY A 307 -1.68 -20.14 8.17
CA GLY A 307 -2.41 -19.66 9.34
C GLY A 307 -3.90 -19.39 9.08
N GLY A 308 -4.44 -19.86 7.96
CA GLY A 308 -5.87 -19.86 7.69
C GLY A 308 -6.60 -20.86 8.58
N ARG A 309 -7.91 -20.65 8.75
CA ARG A 309 -8.78 -21.59 9.47
C ARG A 309 -9.27 -22.69 8.54
N ASP A 310 -9.65 -23.82 9.11
CA ASP A 310 -10.34 -24.87 8.36
C ASP A 310 -11.76 -24.41 8.01
N ARG A 311 -12.17 -24.66 6.76
CA ARG A 311 -13.52 -24.37 6.32
C ARG A 311 -14.48 -25.44 6.87
N PRO A 312 -15.58 -25.07 7.54
CA PRO A 312 -16.59 -26.04 7.97
C PRO A 312 -17.12 -26.84 6.78
N THR A 313 -17.24 -28.16 6.91
CA THR A 313 -17.77 -29.06 5.86
C THR A 313 -19.28 -28.98 5.69
N HIS A 314 -19.98 -28.33 6.62
CA HIS A 314 -21.42 -28.11 6.59
C HIS A 314 -21.71 -26.62 6.73
N PRO A 315 -22.68 -26.06 5.97
CA PRO A 315 -23.16 -24.71 6.20
C PRO A 315 -23.62 -24.57 7.66
N PRO A 316 -23.33 -23.44 8.35
CA PRO A 316 -23.87 -23.22 9.68
C PRO A 316 -25.41 -23.30 9.64
N ALA A 317 -26.01 -23.92 10.66
CA ALA A 317 -27.45 -24.22 10.76
C ALA A 317 -28.39 -22.99 10.73
N THR A 318 -27.83 -21.79 10.58
CA THR A 318 -28.52 -20.51 10.53
C THR A 318 -28.30 -19.81 9.19
N ALA A 319 -28.39 -20.53 8.07
CA ALA A 319 -28.72 -19.87 6.81
C ALA A 319 -30.16 -19.33 6.97
N PRO A 320 -30.39 -18.00 7.03
CA PRO A 320 -31.74 -17.52 6.79
C PRO A 320 -32.05 -17.86 5.33
N HIS A 321 -33.27 -18.28 5.04
CA HIS A 321 -33.72 -18.80 3.74
C HIS A 321 -33.49 -20.31 3.54
N ALA A 322 -34.16 -21.12 4.36
CA ALA A 322 -34.96 -22.15 3.71
C ALA A 322 -35.92 -21.42 2.76
N GLN A 323 -35.76 -21.59 1.45
CA GLN A 323 -36.81 -21.22 0.51
C GLN A 323 -38.05 -22.03 0.90
N GLU A 324 -39.01 -21.39 1.57
CA GLU A 324 -40.39 -21.86 1.53
C GLU A 324 -40.83 -21.76 0.07
N THR A 325 -40.83 -22.91 -0.60
CA THR A 325 -41.55 -23.11 -1.84
C THR A 325 -43.04 -23.15 -1.50
N ASP A 326 -43.73 -22.05 -1.72
CA ASP A 326 -45.18 -22.02 -1.95
C ASP A 326 -45.46 -21.95 -3.46
#